data_AF-A0A8C9RT98-F1
#
_entry.id   AF-A0A8C9RT98-F1
#
_cell.length_a   1.000
_cell.length_b   1.000
_cell.length_c   1.000
_cell.angle_alpha   90.00
_cell.angle_beta   90.00
_cell.angle_gamma   90.00
#
_symmetry.space_group_name_H-M   'P 1'
#
loop_
_entity.id
_entity.type
_entity.pdbx_description
1 polymer ?
#
loop_
_entity_poly.entity_id
_entity_poly.type
_entity_poly.pdbx_seq_one_letter_code
_entity_poly.pdbx_strand_id
1 'polypeptide(L)'
;MAELKPCKVCDYSRRKLHGLVAPSLRELKSNGCTALGLDPHSPVSVVLEDDGTIVEDETYFLCLPPNTKFMLLCEKEMWAPRKGVDGGTAWLSRDSFEVNSDTVDAPFSEAEAWHGAASRLRVDLASVLLMSEAELQGLVDAPCSDLAAALGFRNSQARALQDALQRALDRREEERQSRELLQLYLKAVEKEGGRVPIAGGESAADEADGPPKGTSSTFSPRTLMVLKGKTRPETRLSNEQLQTVVNVGAVAMATTLGWDQEKSAALVAACEAELCIRLQRVRALRSLSARSQEAAVVEAADGVEAKRKK
;
A
#
# COMPACT_ATOMS: atom_id res chain seq x y z
N MET A 1 -19.83 -8.31 -49.40
CA MET A 1 -19.56 -9.60 -48.74
C MET A 1 -19.70 -9.35 -47.25
N ALA A 2 -20.43 -10.18 -46.50
CA ALA A 2 -20.52 -9.98 -45.06
C ALA A 2 -19.13 -10.14 -44.46
N GLU A 3 -18.65 -9.13 -43.73
CA GLU A 3 -17.32 -9.15 -43.15
C GLU A 3 -17.29 -10.22 -42.05
N LEU A 4 -16.49 -11.27 -42.27
CA LEU A 4 -16.35 -12.37 -41.33
C LEU A 4 -15.53 -11.90 -40.14
N LYS A 5 -16.18 -11.77 -38.99
CA LYS A 5 -15.54 -11.31 -37.75
C LYS A 5 -15.15 -12.51 -36.87
N PRO A 6 -13.86 -12.65 -36.52
CA PRO A 6 -13.45 -13.63 -35.53
C PRO A 6 -13.86 -13.15 -34.14
N CYS A 7 -14.48 -14.02 -33.35
CA CYS A 7 -15.00 -13.76 -32.01
C CYS A 7 -14.60 -14.89 -31.08
N LYS A 8 -14.57 -14.63 -29.77
CA LYS A 8 -14.40 -15.64 -28.74
C LYS A 8 -15.65 -15.69 -27.89
N VAL A 9 -16.11 -16.88 -27.53
CA VAL A 9 -17.36 -17.07 -26.79
C VAL A 9 -17.12 -18.01 -25.62
N CYS A 10 -17.66 -17.66 -24.46
CA CYS A 10 -17.56 -18.45 -23.23
C CYS A 10 -18.92 -18.62 -22.53
N ASP A 11 -18.97 -19.62 -21.65
CA ASP A 11 -20.10 -19.86 -20.76
C ASP A 11 -20.02 -18.99 -19.50
N TYR A 12 -21.13 -18.92 -18.74
CA TYR A 12 -21.18 -18.23 -17.44
C TYR A 12 -20.03 -18.65 -16.50
N SER A 13 -19.64 -19.93 -16.52
CA SER A 13 -18.56 -20.45 -15.67
C SER A 13 -17.15 -20.03 -16.12
N ARG A 14 -17.00 -19.46 -17.33
CA ARG A 14 -15.73 -19.10 -17.99
C ARG A 14 -14.75 -20.27 -18.14
N ARG A 15 -15.21 -21.51 -17.99
CA ARG A 15 -14.37 -22.72 -18.10
C ARG A 15 -14.25 -23.17 -19.55
N LYS A 16 -15.25 -22.89 -20.37
CA LYS A 16 -15.26 -23.21 -21.79
C LYS A 16 -15.07 -21.93 -22.59
N LEU A 17 -14.12 -21.94 -23.53
CA LEU A 17 -13.83 -20.83 -24.42
C LEU A 17 -13.70 -21.37 -25.84
N HIS A 18 -14.54 -20.86 -26.74
CA HIS A 18 -14.56 -21.26 -28.14
C HIS A 18 -14.24 -20.06 -29.04
N GLY A 19 -13.39 -20.27 -30.04
CA GLY A 19 -13.20 -19.32 -31.13
C GLY A 19 -14.24 -19.57 -32.21
N LEU A 20 -14.93 -18.52 -32.64
CA LEU A 20 -15.97 -18.57 -33.66
C LEU A 20 -15.72 -17.48 -34.70
N VAL A 21 -16.29 -17.68 -35.88
CA VAL A 21 -16.38 -16.64 -36.90
C VAL A 21 -17.86 -16.38 -37.09
N ALA A 22 -18.27 -15.13 -36.93
CA ALA A 22 -19.66 -14.72 -37.05
C ALA A 22 -19.75 -13.42 -37.87
N PRO A 23 -20.49 -13.40 -38.98
CA PRO A 23 -20.78 -12.18 -39.74
C PRO A 23 -21.89 -11.34 -39.10
N SER A 24 -22.68 -11.91 -38.17
CA SER A 24 -23.74 -11.20 -37.46
C SER A 24 -23.93 -11.66 -36.02
N LEU A 25 -24.59 -10.83 -35.20
CA LEU A 25 -24.93 -11.17 -33.81
C LEU A 25 -25.84 -12.40 -33.73
N ARG A 26 -26.77 -12.56 -34.68
CA ARG A 26 -27.65 -13.73 -34.77
C ARG A 26 -26.85 -15.02 -35.00
N GLU A 27 -25.87 -14.96 -35.89
CA GLU A 27 -24.99 -16.11 -36.15
C GLU A 27 -24.05 -16.39 -34.98
N LEU A 28 -23.56 -15.35 -34.28
CA LEU A 28 -22.80 -15.51 -33.04
C LEU A 28 -23.62 -16.26 -31.98
N LYS A 29 -24.89 -15.90 -31.79
CA LYS A 29 -25.80 -16.60 -30.87
C LYS A 29 -26.00 -18.05 -31.26
N SER A 30 -26.35 -18.32 -32.52
CA SER A 30 -26.62 -19.68 -33.01
C SER A 30 -25.37 -20.58 -32.91
N ASN A 31 -24.24 -20.11 -33.43
CA ASN A 31 -22.98 -20.88 -33.43
C ASN A 31 -22.39 -20.98 -32.02
N GLY A 32 -22.55 -19.94 -31.21
CA GLY A 32 -22.14 -19.91 -29.81
C GLY A 32 -22.92 -20.88 -28.94
N CYS A 33 -24.25 -20.93 -29.07
CA CYS A 33 -25.08 -21.90 -28.37
C CYS A 33 -24.69 -23.34 -28.75
N THR A 34 -24.50 -23.59 -30.05
CA THR A 34 -24.06 -24.91 -30.55
C THR A 34 -22.69 -25.30 -29.99
N ALA A 35 -21.73 -24.35 -29.95
CA ALA A 35 -20.39 -24.60 -29.44
C ALA A 35 -20.35 -24.85 -27.93
N LEU A 36 -21.19 -24.15 -27.15
CA LEU A 36 -21.27 -24.31 -25.70
C LEU A 36 -22.17 -25.46 -25.25
N GLY A 37 -22.96 -26.04 -26.17
CA GLY A 37 -23.95 -27.08 -25.88
C GLY A 37 -25.18 -26.54 -25.15
N LEU A 38 -25.55 -25.28 -25.40
CA LEU A 38 -26.76 -24.66 -24.88
C LEU A 38 -27.96 -25.03 -25.75
N ASP A 39 -29.15 -25.10 -25.15
CA ASP A 39 -30.38 -25.38 -25.88
C ASP A 39 -30.68 -24.25 -26.89
N PRO A 40 -30.75 -24.53 -28.21
CA PRO A 40 -31.03 -23.52 -29.23
C PRO A 40 -32.41 -22.85 -29.09
N HIS A 41 -33.33 -23.44 -28.31
CA HIS A 41 -34.64 -22.84 -28.02
C HIS A 41 -34.67 -21.96 -26.78
N SER A 42 -33.62 -21.99 -25.96
CA SER A 42 -33.52 -21.12 -24.80
C SER A 42 -33.16 -19.69 -25.21
N PRO A 43 -33.81 -18.66 -24.65
CA PRO A 43 -33.41 -17.28 -24.89
C PRO A 43 -32.06 -17.02 -24.19
N VAL A 44 -31.11 -16.52 -24.98
CA VAL A 44 -29.73 -16.28 -24.54
C VAL A 44 -29.37 -14.81 -24.74
N SER A 45 -28.85 -14.20 -23.68
CA SER A 45 -28.27 -12.86 -23.69
C SER A 45 -26.79 -12.92 -24.04
N VAL A 46 -26.32 -11.96 -24.84
CA VAL A 46 -24.90 -11.84 -25.21
C VAL A 46 -24.36 -10.62 -24.49
N VAL A 47 -23.29 -10.83 -23.72
CA VAL A 47 -22.59 -9.76 -23.01
C VAL A 47 -21.10 -9.79 -23.31
N LEU A 48 -20.41 -8.69 -23.08
CA LEU A 48 -18.95 -8.66 -23.08
C LEU A 48 -18.40 -9.38 -21.86
N GLU A 49 -17.38 -10.21 -22.05
CA GLU A 49 -16.78 -10.98 -20.95
C GLU A 49 -16.12 -10.08 -19.90
N ASP A 50 -15.56 -8.95 -20.36
CA ASP A 50 -14.69 -8.07 -19.59
C ASP A 50 -15.45 -7.20 -18.58
N ASP A 51 -16.61 -6.64 -18.95
CA ASP A 51 -17.35 -5.66 -18.14
C ASP A 51 -18.85 -5.94 -18.01
N GLY A 52 -19.37 -6.96 -18.69
CA GLY A 52 -20.79 -7.33 -18.65
C GLY A 52 -21.71 -6.46 -19.49
N THR A 53 -21.15 -5.59 -20.36
CA THR A 53 -21.96 -4.78 -21.29
C THR A 53 -22.80 -5.69 -22.17
N ILE A 54 -24.12 -5.47 -22.18
CA ILE A 54 -25.07 -6.26 -22.97
C ILE A 54 -24.99 -5.82 -24.43
N VAL A 55 -24.83 -6.79 -25.34
CA VAL A 55 -24.74 -6.57 -26.78
C VAL A 55 -26.02 -7.07 -27.45
N GLU A 56 -26.95 -6.16 -27.66
CA GLU A 56 -28.22 -6.44 -28.36
C GLU A 56 -28.26 -5.88 -29.79
N ASP A 57 -27.42 -4.88 -30.07
CA ASP A 57 -27.40 -4.15 -31.33
C ASP A 57 -26.31 -4.66 -32.29
N GLU A 58 -26.70 -4.85 -33.55
CA GLU A 58 -25.82 -5.37 -34.61
C GLU A 58 -24.70 -4.37 -34.96
N THR A 59 -24.98 -3.07 -34.95
CA THR A 59 -23.96 -2.04 -35.24
C THR A 59 -22.91 -1.97 -34.14
N TYR A 60 -23.33 -2.12 -32.87
CA TYR A 60 -22.42 -2.21 -31.74
C TYR A 60 -21.54 -3.47 -31.85
N PHE A 61 -22.14 -4.63 -32.17
CA PHE A 61 -21.39 -5.86 -32.39
C PHE A 61 -20.30 -5.66 -33.45
N LEU A 62 -20.59 -5.03 -34.59
CA LEU A 62 -19.64 -4.83 -35.68
C LEU A 62 -18.50 -3.84 -35.31
N CYS A 63 -18.78 -2.80 -34.52
CA CYS A 63 -17.79 -1.82 -34.08
C CYS A 63 -16.72 -2.37 -33.12
N LEU A 64 -16.99 -3.48 -32.44
CA LEU A 64 -16.03 -4.07 -31.50
C LEU A 64 -14.75 -4.57 -32.21
N PRO A 65 -13.60 -4.67 -31.55
CA PRO A 65 -12.41 -5.25 -32.16
C PRO A 65 -12.60 -6.73 -32.59
N PRO A 66 -11.82 -7.23 -33.57
CA PRO A 66 -11.75 -8.66 -33.83
C PRO A 66 -11.20 -9.40 -32.60
N ASN A 67 -11.60 -10.66 -32.42
CA ASN A 67 -11.28 -11.52 -31.27
C ASN A 67 -11.81 -11.04 -29.91
N THR A 68 -12.81 -10.16 -29.91
CA THR A 68 -13.55 -9.78 -28.69
C THR A 68 -14.18 -11.00 -28.03
N LYS A 69 -14.12 -11.06 -26.70
CA LYS A 69 -14.71 -12.14 -25.90
C LYS A 69 -16.13 -11.78 -25.49
N PHE A 70 -17.04 -12.65 -25.87
CA PHE A 70 -18.44 -12.61 -25.49
C PHE A 70 -18.74 -13.73 -24.49
N MET A 71 -19.73 -13.49 -23.66
CA MET A 71 -20.32 -14.48 -22.77
C MET A 71 -21.79 -14.65 -23.15
N LEU A 72 -22.22 -15.90 -23.27
CA LEU A 72 -23.62 -16.27 -23.50
C LEU A 72 -24.23 -16.65 -22.15
N LEU A 73 -25.31 -15.96 -21.79
CA LEU A 73 -26.01 -16.14 -20.51
C LEU A 73 -27.44 -16.61 -20.76
N CYS A 74 -27.84 -17.69 -20.09
CA CYS A 74 -29.24 -18.13 -20.06
C CYS A 74 -30.08 -17.27 -19.11
N GLU A 75 -31.42 -17.33 -19.20
CA GLU A 75 -32.38 -16.49 -18.43
C GLU A 75 -32.14 -16.36 -16.92
N LYS A 76 -31.47 -17.33 -16.29
CA LYS A 76 -31.20 -17.35 -14.85
C LYS A 76 -29.77 -16.93 -14.49
N GLU A 77 -28.95 -16.64 -15.48
CA GLU A 77 -27.53 -16.31 -15.31
C GLU A 77 -27.33 -14.80 -15.47
N MET A 78 -26.58 -14.20 -14.55
CA MET A 78 -26.19 -12.79 -14.63
C MET A 78 -24.68 -12.71 -14.74
N TRP A 79 -24.18 -11.77 -15.55
CA TRP A 79 -22.74 -11.51 -15.61
C TRP A 79 -22.24 -11.13 -14.22
N ALA A 80 -21.13 -11.74 -13.82
CA ALA A 80 -20.41 -11.38 -12.60
C ALA A 80 -18.94 -11.15 -12.97
N PRO A 81 -18.25 -10.16 -12.39
CA PRO A 81 -16.83 -9.96 -12.60
C PRO A 81 -16.05 -11.25 -12.33
N ARG A 82 -14.92 -11.46 -13.02
CA ARG A 82 -14.02 -12.55 -12.64
C ARG A 82 -13.66 -12.36 -11.17
N LYS A 83 -13.87 -13.39 -10.34
CA LYS A 83 -13.19 -13.52 -9.04
C LYS A 83 -11.71 -13.85 -9.31
N GLY A 84 -11.05 -12.95 -10.02
CA GLY A 84 -9.62 -12.93 -10.25
C GLY A 84 -9.03 -11.97 -9.24
N VAL A 85 -8.02 -12.45 -8.53
CA VAL A 85 -7.06 -11.60 -7.83
C VAL A 85 -6.34 -10.78 -8.90
N ASP A 86 -6.97 -9.73 -9.39
CA ASP A 86 -6.32 -8.69 -10.19
C ASP A 86 -6.36 -7.42 -9.36
N GLY A 87 -5.20 -7.11 -8.78
CA GLY A 87 -5.00 -5.97 -7.90
C GLY A 87 -5.36 -4.66 -8.61
N GLY A 88 -6.12 -3.82 -7.91
CA GLY A 88 -6.18 -2.41 -8.27
C GLY A 88 -7.45 -1.68 -7.83
N THR A 89 -8.63 -2.11 -8.29
CA THR A 89 -9.78 -1.18 -8.32
C THR A 89 -11.16 -1.80 -8.10
N ALA A 90 -11.29 -3.12 -7.91
CA ALA A 90 -12.58 -3.80 -7.74
C ALA A 90 -13.33 -3.47 -6.42
N TRP A 91 -12.72 -2.72 -5.49
CA TRP A 91 -13.34 -2.33 -4.23
C TRP A 91 -14.28 -1.11 -4.34
N LEU A 92 -14.24 -0.36 -5.45
CA LEU A 92 -15.05 0.85 -5.62
C LEU A 92 -16.51 0.59 -6.04
N SER A 93 -16.86 -0.65 -6.41
CA SER A 93 -18.23 -0.99 -6.83
C SER A 93 -19.06 -1.66 -5.74
N ARG A 94 -18.54 -1.74 -4.51
CA ARG A 94 -19.16 -2.49 -3.39
C ARG A 94 -20.03 -1.63 -2.45
N ASP A 95 -20.21 -0.34 -2.73
CA ASP A 95 -20.97 0.58 -1.86
C ASP A 95 -22.34 1.03 -2.40
N SER A 96 -22.94 0.31 -3.34
CA SER A 96 -24.31 0.66 -3.78
C SER A 96 -25.17 -0.55 -4.14
N PHE A 97 -25.40 -1.43 -3.16
CA PHE A 97 -26.67 -2.16 -3.03
C PHE A 97 -26.82 -2.73 -1.62
N GLU A 98 -27.25 -1.90 -0.67
CA GLU A 98 -27.90 -2.40 0.54
C GLU A 98 -29.26 -3.00 0.14
N VAL A 99 -29.27 -4.31 -0.13
CA VAL A 99 -30.48 -5.10 0.05
C VAL A 99 -30.33 -5.84 1.36
N ASN A 100 -31.14 -5.39 2.32
CA ASN A 100 -31.63 -6.21 3.41
C ASN A 100 -32.17 -7.53 2.84
N SER A 101 -31.32 -8.54 2.77
CA SER A 101 -31.77 -9.92 2.69
C SER A 101 -31.67 -10.49 4.09
N ASP A 102 -32.75 -10.28 4.84
CA ASP A 102 -33.13 -11.08 5.99
C ASP A 102 -33.08 -12.57 5.59
N THR A 103 -31.97 -13.22 5.93
CA THR A 103 -31.79 -14.67 5.84
C THR A 103 -31.06 -15.11 7.11
N VAL A 104 -31.83 -15.12 8.20
CA VAL A 104 -31.58 -16.00 9.33
C VAL A 104 -31.57 -17.46 8.82
N ASP A 105 -30.59 -18.25 9.29
CA ASP A 105 -30.39 -19.70 9.07
C ASP A 105 -29.44 -20.16 7.94
N ALA A 106 -28.34 -19.46 7.72
CA ALA A 106 -27.09 -20.12 7.30
C ALA A 106 -26.05 -19.96 8.42
N PRO A 107 -25.31 -21.01 8.82
CA PRO A 107 -24.19 -20.82 9.72
C PRO A 107 -23.11 -20.09 8.91
N PHE A 108 -23.16 -18.76 8.90
CA PHE A 108 -22.00 -17.93 8.57
C PHE A 108 -20.98 -18.18 9.68
N SER A 109 -20.26 -19.29 9.53
CA SER A 109 -19.15 -19.61 10.39
C SER A 109 -18.01 -18.66 10.00
N GLU A 110 -17.82 -17.59 10.77
CA GLU A 110 -16.60 -16.76 10.73
C GLU A 110 -15.31 -17.62 10.75
N ALA A 111 -15.41 -18.87 11.19
CA ALA A 111 -14.35 -19.87 11.18
C ALA A 111 -13.83 -20.25 9.77
N GLU A 112 -14.46 -19.82 8.66
CA GLU A 112 -13.98 -20.14 7.31
C GLU A 112 -13.36 -18.97 6.55
N ALA A 113 -13.53 -17.72 7.00
CA ALA A 113 -13.06 -16.53 6.28
C ALA A 113 -11.52 -16.50 6.11
N TRP A 114 -10.79 -17.05 7.09
CA TRP A 114 -9.33 -17.12 7.05
C TRP A 114 -8.80 -18.14 6.02
N HIS A 115 -9.61 -19.10 5.55
CA HIS A 115 -9.16 -20.10 4.57
C HIS A 115 -8.85 -19.46 3.21
N GLY A 116 -9.64 -18.48 2.78
CA GLY A 116 -9.37 -17.73 1.55
C GLY A 116 -8.08 -16.92 1.65
N ALA A 117 -7.89 -16.28 2.81
CA ALA A 117 -6.67 -15.58 3.18
C ALA A 117 -5.43 -16.50 3.19
N ALA A 118 -5.53 -17.67 3.81
CA ALA A 118 -4.46 -18.67 3.88
C ALA A 118 -4.15 -19.26 2.49
N SER A 119 -5.17 -19.51 1.67
CA SER A 119 -5.00 -20.01 0.30
C SER A 119 -4.21 -19.03 -0.56
N ARG A 120 -4.44 -17.72 -0.41
CA ARG A 120 -3.66 -16.68 -1.11
C ARG A 120 -2.22 -16.64 -0.63
N LEU A 121 -2.00 -16.66 0.68
CA LEU A 121 -0.65 -16.70 1.25
C LEU A 121 0.15 -17.93 0.82
N ARG A 122 -0.51 -19.08 0.65
CA ARG A 122 0.13 -20.30 0.16
C ARG A 122 0.63 -20.16 -1.27
N VAL A 123 -0.11 -19.45 -2.13
CA VAL A 123 0.27 -19.22 -3.53
C VAL A 123 1.32 -18.12 -3.62
N ASP A 124 1.15 -17.04 -2.87
CA ASP A 124 2.05 -15.89 -2.82
C ASP A 124 2.10 -15.27 -1.42
N LEU A 125 3.25 -15.38 -0.75
CA LEU A 125 3.45 -14.77 0.57
C LEU A 125 3.41 -13.24 0.54
N ALA A 126 3.71 -12.62 -0.60
CA ALA A 126 3.64 -11.15 -0.73
C ALA A 126 2.19 -10.63 -0.67
N SER A 127 1.20 -11.50 -0.87
CA SER A 127 -0.21 -11.14 -0.75
C SER A 127 -0.54 -10.54 0.61
N VAL A 128 0.22 -10.89 1.67
CA VAL A 128 0.06 -10.35 3.04
C VAL A 128 0.01 -8.82 3.09
N LEU A 129 0.71 -8.14 2.18
CA LEU A 129 0.78 -6.67 2.14
C LEU A 129 -0.55 -6.03 1.71
N LEU A 130 -1.36 -6.76 0.95
CA LEU A 130 -2.63 -6.29 0.38
C LEU A 130 -3.84 -6.74 1.18
N MET A 131 -3.64 -7.53 2.23
CA MET A 131 -4.72 -8.06 3.05
C MET A 131 -5.28 -6.98 3.97
N SER A 132 -6.60 -7.05 4.19
CA SER A 132 -7.25 -6.17 5.15
C SER A 132 -6.89 -6.58 6.59
N GLU A 133 -7.06 -5.65 7.53
CA GLU A 133 -6.82 -5.93 8.94
C GLU A 133 -7.68 -7.08 9.47
N ALA A 134 -8.94 -7.16 9.04
CA ALA A 134 -9.86 -8.25 9.39
C ALA A 134 -9.39 -9.61 8.86
N GLU A 135 -8.84 -9.66 7.64
CA GLU A 135 -8.30 -10.90 7.08
C GLU A 135 -7.02 -11.35 7.80
N LEU A 136 -6.15 -10.39 8.18
CA LEU A 136 -4.96 -10.68 8.98
C LEU A 136 -5.35 -11.16 10.38
N GLN A 137 -6.33 -10.52 11.02
CA GLN A 137 -6.85 -10.93 12.32
C GLN A 137 -7.47 -12.33 12.25
N GLY A 138 -8.24 -12.63 11.20
CA GLY A 138 -8.78 -13.97 10.98
C GLY A 138 -7.69 -15.06 10.86
N LEU A 139 -6.54 -14.76 10.26
CA LEU A 139 -5.40 -15.68 10.21
C LEU A 139 -4.73 -15.88 11.57
N VAL A 140 -4.70 -14.84 12.40
CA VAL A 140 -4.16 -14.93 13.77
C VAL A 140 -5.07 -15.76 14.66
N ASP A 141 -6.38 -15.56 14.54
CA ASP A 141 -7.39 -16.27 15.35
C ASP A 141 -7.64 -17.71 14.88
N ALA A 142 -7.16 -18.07 13.69
CA ALA A 142 -7.28 -19.41 13.14
C ALA A 142 -6.60 -20.47 14.03
N PRO A 143 -7.16 -21.69 14.15
CA PRO A 143 -6.49 -22.80 14.81
C PRO A 143 -5.13 -23.07 14.15
N CYS A 144 -4.06 -23.07 14.95
CA CYS A 144 -2.68 -23.16 14.44
C CYS A 144 -2.42 -24.43 13.61
N SER A 145 -3.05 -25.55 13.98
CA SER A 145 -2.99 -26.83 13.23
C SER A 145 -3.57 -26.72 11.84
N ASP A 146 -4.72 -26.05 11.73
CA ASP A 146 -5.52 -26.00 10.52
C ASP A 146 -4.90 -24.98 9.56
N LEU A 147 -4.39 -23.88 10.10
CA LEU A 147 -3.58 -22.91 9.36
C LEU A 147 -2.29 -23.54 8.83
N ALA A 148 -1.60 -24.34 9.64
CA ALA A 148 -0.41 -25.07 9.21
C ALA A 148 -0.72 -26.03 8.05
N ALA A 149 -1.83 -26.79 8.16
CA ALA A 149 -2.28 -27.67 7.09
C ALA A 149 -2.64 -26.90 5.82
N ALA A 150 -3.36 -25.77 5.95
CA ALA A 150 -3.78 -24.93 4.82
C ALA A 150 -2.59 -24.33 4.05
N LEU A 151 -1.56 -23.87 4.78
CA LEU A 151 -0.35 -23.26 4.23
C LEU A 151 0.71 -24.28 3.79
N GLY A 152 0.58 -25.54 4.20
CA GLY A 152 1.62 -26.56 4.00
C GLY A 152 2.86 -26.33 4.88
N PHE A 153 2.68 -25.72 6.05
CA PHE A 153 3.74 -25.40 7.01
C PHE A 153 3.78 -26.40 8.16
N ARG A 154 4.91 -26.40 8.90
CA ARG A 154 4.95 -27.02 10.23
C ARG A 154 4.21 -26.15 11.24
N ASN A 155 3.65 -26.75 12.29
CA ASN A 155 2.96 -26.03 13.36
C ASN A 155 3.80 -24.88 13.96
N SER A 156 5.11 -25.07 14.14
CA SER A 156 5.99 -24.00 14.64
C SER A 156 6.15 -22.83 13.67
N GLN A 157 6.12 -23.09 12.36
CA GLN A 157 6.20 -22.06 11.32
C GLN A 157 4.88 -21.29 11.22
N ALA A 158 3.74 -21.99 11.31
CA ALA A 158 2.43 -21.35 11.38
C ALA A 158 2.30 -20.48 12.64
N ARG A 159 2.76 -20.97 13.79
CA ARG A 159 2.80 -20.19 15.03
C ARG A 159 3.67 -18.94 14.90
N ALA A 160 4.88 -19.08 14.35
CA ALA A 160 5.77 -17.94 14.12
C ALA A 160 5.16 -16.90 13.15
N LEU A 161 4.40 -17.35 12.15
CA LEU A 161 3.64 -16.47 11.26
C LEU A 161 2.54 -15.74 12.03
N GLN A 162 1.71 -16.45 12.82
CA GLN A 162 0.66 -15.84 13.64
C GLN A 162 1.23 -14.79 14.60
N ASP A 163 2.35 -15.11 15.28
CA ASP A 163 3.03 -14.17 16.17
C ASP A 163 3.59 -12.95 15.43
N ALA A 164 4.02 -13.12 14.17
CA ALA A 164 4.47 -12.01 13.34
C ALA A 164 3.32 -11.13 12.85
N LEU A 165 2.20 -11.74 12.47
CA LEU A 165 0.98 -11.03 12.07
C LEU A 165 0.40 -10.24 13.26
N GLN A 166 0.29 -10.84 14.44
CA GLN A 166 -0.19 -10.17 15.65
C GLN A 166 0.68 -8.95 15.98
N ARG A 167 2.02 -9.10 16.01
CA ARG A 167 2.94 -7.96 16.24
C ARG A 167 2.80 -6.85 15.20
N ALA A 168 2.49 -7.21 13.96
CA ALA A 168 2.27 -6.22 12.90
C ALA A 168 0.94 -5.47 13.09
N LEU A 169 -0.11 -6.15 13.55
CA LEU A 169 -1.40 -5.56 13.88
C LEU A 169 -1.28 -4.62 15.09
N ASP A 170 -0.65 -5.09 16.17
CA ASP A 170 -0.42 -4.29 17.38
C ASP A 170 0.30 -2.99 17.04
N ARG A 171 1.37 -3.07 16.23
CA ARG A 171 2.12 -1.88 15.80
C ARG A 171 1.29 -0.90 14.99
N ARG A 172 0.38 -1.38 14.14
CA ARG A 172 -0.52 -0.50 13.37
C ARG A 172 -1.49 0.23 14.28
N GLU A 173 -2.02 -0.45 15.29
CA GLU A 173 -2.92 0.17 16.27
C GLU A 173 -2.18 1.16 17.18
N GLU A 174 -0.96 0.84 17.63
CA GLU A 174 -0.09 1.79 18.34
C GLU A 174 0.16 3.06 17.52
N GLU A 175 0.43 2.92 16.22
CA GLU A 175 0.60 4.05 15.30
C GLU A 175 -0.69 4.88 15.19
N ARG A 176 -1.87 4.24 15.11
CA ARG A 176 -3.17 4.91 15.07
C ARG A 176 -3.42 5.73 16.35
N GLN A 177 -3.19 5.12 17.50
CA GLN A 177 -3.34 5.76 18.82
C GLN A 177 -2.37 6.94 18.99
N SER A 178 -1.12 6.77 18.56
CA SER A 178 -0.12 7.84 18.63
C SER A 178 -0.52 9.04 17.75
N ARG A 179 -1.05 8.78 16.55
CA ARG A 179 -1.53 9.81 15.63
C ARG A 179 -2.72 10.56 16.21
N GLU A 180 -3.67 9.85 16.81
CA GLU A 180 -4.84 10.45 17.45
C GLU A 180 -4.43 11.35 18.63
N LEU A 181 -3.52 10.88 19.49
CA LEU A 181 -2.98 11.68 20.59
C LEU A 181 -2.28 12.96 20.10
N LEU A 182 -1.46 12.85 19.05
CA LEU A 182 -0.78 14.00 18.45
C LEU A 182 -1.77 15.01 17.86
N GLN A 183 -2.85 14.54 17.23
CA GLN A 183 -3.91 15.41 16.73
C GLN A 183 -4.62 16.15 17.87
N LEU A 184 -4.89 15.47 18.99
CA LEU A 184 -5.45 16.11 20.18
C LEU A 184 -4.50 17.15 20.77
N TYR A 185 -3.20 16.85 20.84
CA TYR A 185 -2.18 17.81 21.30
C TYR A 185 -2.12 19.05 20.40
N LEU A 186 -2.08 18.89 19.08
CA LEU A 186 -2.07 20.02 18.15
C LEU A 186 -3.33 20.89 18.31
N LYS A 187 -4.52 20.26 18.40
CA LYS A 187 -5.77 20.98 18.67
C LYS A 187 -5.75 21.72 20.01
N ALA A 188 -5.11 21.17 21.04
CA ALA A 188 -4.97 21.82 22.33
C ALA A 188 -4.01 23.02 22.26
N VAL A 189 -2.87 22.88 21.57
CA VAL A 189 -1.90 23.95 21.35
C VAL A 189 -2.52 25.10 20.54
N GLU A 190 -3.32 24.81 19.51
CA GLU A 190 -4.05 25.83 18.75
C GLU A 190 -5.05 26.60 19.63
N LYS A 191 -5.76 25.89 20.52
CA LYS A 191 -6.69 26.50 21.47
C LYS A 191 -6.00 27.31 22.56
N GLU A 192 -4.81 26.91 22.99
CA GLU A 192 -3.99 27.67 23.94
C GLU A 192 -3.33 28.89 23.28
N GLY A 193 -2.86 28.77 22.03
CA GLY A 193 -2.33 29.89 21.25
C GLY A 193 -3.38 30.96 20.89
N GLY A 194 -4.68 30.60 20.92
CA GLY A 194 -5.79 31.54 20.79
C GLY A 194 -6.23 32.23 22.09
N ARG A 195 -5.70 31.85 23.26
CA ARG A 195 -5.96 32.54 24.53
C ARG A 195 -4.91 33.61 24.77
N VAL A 196 -5.08 34.77 24.13
CA VAL A 196 -4.48 36.02 24.60
C VAL A 196 -5.16 36.41 25.93
N PRO A 197 -4.45 36.51 27.06
CA PRO A 197 -5.00 37.16 28.23
C PRO A 197 -5.02 38.67 27.95
N ILE A 198 -6.20 39.21 27.66
CA ILE A 198 -6.41 40.65 27.74
C ILE A 198 -6.60 40.98 29.22
N ALA A 199 -5.50 41.36 29.87
CA ALA A 199 -5.46 42.18 31.07
C ALA A 199 -4.12 42.93 30.97
N GLY A 200 -4.09 44.19 30.54
CA GLY A 200 -4.58 45.31 31.34
C GLY A 200 -3.50 45.66 32.36
N GLY A 201 -2.57 46.55 32.00
CA GLY A 201 -1.49 46.97 32.89
C GLY A 201 -0.44 47.80 32.18
N GLU A 202 -0.62 49.12 32.23
CA GLU A 202 0.37 50.13 31.88
C GLU A 202 1.65 49.97 32.72
N SER A 203 2.82 50.07 32.10
CA SER A 203 4.01 50.68 32.72
C SER A 203 5.00 51.10 31.66
N ALA A 204 5.43 52.34 31.81
CA ALA A 204 6.30 53.11 30.93
C ALA A 204 7.76 52.65 30.93
N ALA A 205 8.46 53.12 29.88
CA ALA A 205 9.89 53.44 29.78
C ALA A 205 10.92 52.31 29.98
N ASP A 206 11.75 52.05 28.98
CA ASP A 206 13.08 52.67 28.92
C ASP A 206 13.77 52.35 27.58
N GLU A 207 14.51 53.32 27.06
CA GLU A 207 15.33 53.19 25.86
C GLU A 207 16.56 52.32 26.12
N ALA A 208 16.91 51.47 25.15
CA ALA A 208 18.30 51.15 24.87
C ALA A 208 18.45 50.79 23.39
N ASP A 209 18.87 51.80 22.63
CA ASP A 209 19.37 51.71 21.27
C ASP A 209 20.68 50.90 21.23
N GLY A 210 20.79 50.06 20.21
CA GLY A 210 21.93 49.17 20.00
C GLY A 210 21.62 48.26 18.82
N PRO A 211 22.14 48.54 17.60
CA PRO A 211 21.83 47.71 16.46
C PRO A 211 22.54 46.36 16.63
N PRO A 212 21.85 45.20 16.55
CA PRO A 212 22.54 43.95 16.37
C PRO A 212 23.12 43.96 14.95
N LYS A 213 24.41 44.26 14.91
CA LYS A 213 25.32 44.09 13.78
C LYS A 213 25.06 42.73 13.14
N GLY A 214 24.63 42.76 11.88
CA GLY A 214 24.26 41.58 11.10
C GLY A 214 25.34 40.52 11.17
N THR A 215 25.00 39.40 11.80
CA THR A 215 25.63 38.11 11.55
C THR A 215 24.65 37.33 10.70
N SER A 216 25.08 36.96 9.51
CA SER A 216 24.39 35.96 8.69
C SER A 216 24.09 34.77 9.59
N SER A 217 22.81 34.55 9.91
CA SER A 217 22.38 33.48 10.80
C SER A 217 22.77 32.15 10.15
N THR A 218 23.88 31.56 10.58
CA THR A 218 24.42 30.28 10.07
C THR A 218 23.41 29.14 10.25
N PHE A 219 22.49 29.29 11.20
CA PHE A 219 21.43 28.35 11.49
C PHE A 219 20.05 28.99 11.32
N SER A 220 19.07 28.23 10.85
CA SER A 220 17.68 28.70 10.85
C SER A 220 17.14 28.79 12.29
N PRO A 221 16.17 29.68 12.57
CA PRO A 221 15.58 29.82 13.91
C PRO A 221 15.06 28.50 14.49
N ARG A 222 14.51 27.63 13.63
CA ARG A 222 14.06 26.29 13.98
C ARG A 222 15.20 25.39 14.47
N THR A 223 16.36 25.45 13.82
CA THR A 223 17.54 24.65 14.20
C THR A 223 18.04 25.06 15.58
N LEU A 224 18.07 26.37 15.86
CA LEU A 224 18.45 26.90 17.17
C LEU A 224 17.46 26.48 18.26
N MET A 225 16.15 26.48 17.99
CA MET A 225 15.16 25.96 18.95
C MET A 225 15.36 24.48 19.27
N VAL A 226 15.65 23.66 18.26
CA VAL A 226 15.92 22.22 18.47
C VAL A 226 17.18 22.02 19.30
N LEU A 227 18.27 22.73 18.95
CA LEU A 227 19.54 22.66 19.68
C LEU A 227 19.40 23.12 21.12
N LYS A 228 18.57 24.14 21.40
CA LYS A 228 18.31 24.63 22.76
C LYS A 228 17.33 23.75 23.57
N GLY A 229 16.74 22.72 22.96
CA GLY A 229 15.83 21.80 23.63
C GLY A 229 16.50 20.97 24.73
N LYS A 230 15.71 20.49 25.71
CA LYS A 230 16.19 19.64 26.82
C LYS A 230 16.43 18.18 26.43
N THR A 231 16.13 17.80 25.20
CA THR A 231 16.17 16.43 24.70
C THR A 231 17.27 16.30 23.67
N ARG A 232 18.00 15.17 23.65
CA ARG A 232 19.01 14.73 22.65
C ARG A 232 18.86 15.39 21.26
N PRO A 233 19.38 16.62 21.07
CA PRO A 233 19.06 17.42 19.89
C PRO A 233 19.72 16.84 18.63
N GLU A 234 20.82 16.12 18.78
CA GLU A 234 21.55 15.46 17.69
C GLU A 234 20.68 14.48 16.89
N THR A 235 19.71 13.85 17.55
CA THR A 235 18.83 12.87 16.89
C THR A 235 17.79 13.52 15.98
N ARG A 236 17.45 14.80 16.20
CA ARG A 236 16.36 15.52 15.52
C ARG A 236 16.82 16.37 14.34
N LEU A 237 18.12 16.47 14.13
CA LEU A 237 18.73 17.24 13.05
C LEU A 237 18.92 16.37 11.79
N SER A 238 18.87 17.01 10.62
CA SER A 238 19.27 16.39 9.36
C SER A 238 20.79 16.16 9.32
N ASN A 239 21.27 15.29 8.42
CA ASN A 239 22.72 15.08 8.25
C ASN A 239 23.46 16.36 7.86
N GLU A 240 22.84 17.23 7.05
CA GLU A 240 23.41 18.53 6.68
C GLU A 240 23.50 19.46 7.90
N GLN A 241 22.45 19.50 8.73
CA GLN A 241 22.43 20.31 9.96
C GLN A 241 23.45 19.80 10.99
N LEU A 242 23.61 18.48 11.11
CA LEU A 242 24.65 17.90 11.97
C LEU A 242 26.05 18.29 11.47
N GLN A 243 26.29 18.19 10.16
CA GLN A 243 27.56 18.57 9.55
C GLN A 243 27.86 20.06 9.75
N THR A 244 26.86 20.95 9.64
CA THR A 244 27.07 22.38 9.89
C THR A 244 27.39 22.67 11.35
N VAL A 245 26.71 22.03 12.31
CA VAL A 245 27.04 22.16 13.75
C VAL A 245 28.46 21.69 14.05
N VAL A 246 28.88 20.55 13.48
CA VAL A 246 30.24 20.02 13.63
C VAL A 246 31.28 20.96 13.00
N ASN A 247 31.01 21.48 11.80
CA ASN A 247 31.92 22.40 11.10
C ASN A 247 32.06 23.76 11.81
N VAL A 248 30.98 24.24 12.43
CA VAL A 248 30.99 25.49 13.20
C VAL A 248 31.80 25.32 14.50
N GLY A 249 31.73 24.14 15.12
CA GLY A 249 32.56 23.77 16.26
C GLY A 249 32.14 24.39 17.60
N ALA A 250 32.67 23.84 18.69
CA ALA A 250 32.18 24.11 20.05
C ALA A 250 32.22 25.59 20.48
N VAL A 251 33.24 26.34 20.07
CA VAL A 251 33.45 27.74 20.47
C VAL A 251 32.39 28.65 19.86
N ALA A 252 32.17 28.58 18.54
CA ALA A 252 31.14 29.36 17.88
C ALA A 252 29.72 28.88 18.27
N MET A 253 29.56 27.58 18.58
CA MET A 253 28.32 27.06 19.13
C MET A 253 28.00 27.61 20.53
N ALA A 254 29.01 27.85 21.37
CA ALA A 254 28.82 28.50 22.68
C ALA A 254 28.23 29.90 22.52
N THR A 255 28.80 30.70 21.62
CA THR A 255 28.34 32.08 21.35
C THR A 255 26.95 32.11 20.74
N THR A 256 26.65 31.24 19.78
CA THR A 256 25.34 31.21 19.08
C THR A 256 24.21 30.71 19.98
N LEU A 257 24.48 29.76 20.87
CA LEU A 257 23.47 29.22 21.79
C LEU A 257 23.37 30.00 23.11
N GLY A 258 24.38 30.81 23.43
CA GLY A 258 24.51 31.46 24.74
C GLY A 258 24.77 30.45 25.86
N TRP A 259 25.53 29.40 25.55
CA TRP A 259 25.88 28.32 26.48
C TRP A 259 27.35 28.41 26.89
N ASP A 260 27.69 27.75 28.00
CA ASP A 260 29.06 27.51 28.42
C ASP A 260 29.80 26.60 27.43
N GLN A 261 31.13 26.72 27.41
CA GLN A 261 31.98 26.03 26.45
C GLN A 261 32.01 24.51 26.66
N GLU A 262 31.82 24.04 27.89
CA GLU A 262 31.77 22.61 28.22
C GLU A 262 30.49 21.99 27.66
N LYS A 263 29.34 22.61 27.90
CA LYS A 263 28.06 22.18 27.36
C LYS A 263 27.99 22.26 25.83
N SER A 264 28.54 23.31 25.21
CA SER A 264 28.59 23.40 23.75
C SER A 264 29.55 22.38 23.14
N ALA A 265 30.66 22.05 23.81
CA ALA A 265 31.57 20.98 23.40
C ALA A 265 30.89 19.60 23.48
N ALA A 266 30.17 19.32 24.57
CA ALA A 266 29.41 18.09 24.71
C ALA A 266 28.33 17.95 23.62
N LEU A 267 27.63 19.04 23.30
CA LEU A 267 26.66 19.07 22.20
C LEU A 267 27.32 18.76 20.85
N VAL A 268 28.42 19.43 20.51
CA VAL A 268 29.11 19.22 19.23
C VAL A 268 29.64 17.80 19.11
N ALA A 269 30.21 17.25 20.19
CA ALA A 269 30.66 15.86 20.22
C ALA A 269 29.50 14.87 20.05
N ALA A 270 28.34 15.12 20.65
CA ALA A 270 27.14 14.29 20.46
C ALA A 270 26.64 14.35 19.00
N CYS A 271 26.63 15.54 18.39
CA CYS A 271 26.30 15.73 16.97
C CYS A 271 27.28 15.00 16.04
N GLU A 272 28.57 15.04 16.33
CA GLU A 272 29.60 14.32 15.58
C GLU A 272 29.42 12.80 15.68
N ALA A 273 29.19 12.28 16.88
CA ALA A 273 28.97 10.85 17.10
C ALA A 273 27.73 10.34 16.33
N GLU A 274 26.61 11.08 16.41
CA GLU A 274 25.38 10.74 15.69
C GLU A 274 25.60 10.79 14.16
N LEU A 275 26.32 11.81 13.66
CA LEU A 275 26.64 11.93 12.23
C LEU A 275 27.52 10.77 11.75
N CYS A 276 28.54 10.38 12.51
CA CYS A 276 29.38 9.21 12.21
C CYS A 276 28.55 7.93 12.09
N ILE A 277 27.66 7.67 13.05
CA ILE A 277 26.78 6.49 13.04
C ILE A 277 25.90 6.49 11.78
N ARG A 278 25.29 7.63 11.45
CA ARG A 278 24.41 7.75 10.27
C ARG A 278 25.18 7.53 8.97
N LEU A 279 26.37 8.12 8.84
CA LEU A 279 27.20 7.95 7.64
C LEU A 279 27.69 6.51 7.47
N GLN A 280 28.05 5.82 8.55
CA GLN A 280 28.39 4.40 8.50
C GLN A 280 27.23 3.54 8.01
N ARG A 281 26.00 3.79 8.51
CA ARG A 281 24.79 3.10 8.05
C ARG A 281 24.53 3.35 6.55
N VAL A 282 24.66 4.59 6.10
CA VAL A 282 24.50 4.93 4.67
C VAL A 282 25.54 4.22 3.80
N ARG A 283 26.80 4.14 4.24
CA ARG A 283 27.85 3.39 3.51
C ARG A 283 27.55 1.90 3.45
N ALA A 284 27.10 1.29 4.55
CA ALA A 284 26.72 -0.11 4.59
C ALA A 284 25.52 -0.41 3.66
N LEU A 285 24.52 0.47 3.62
CA LEU A 285 23.39 0.31 2.70
C LEU A 285 23.81 0.45 1.22
N ARG A 286 24.72 1.39 0.92
CA ARG A 286 25.27 1.54 -0.44
C ARG A 286 26.08 0.32 -0.88
N SER A 287 26.88 -0.27 0.00
CA SER A 287 27.63 -1.48 -0.33
C SER A 287 26.72 -2.69 -0.54
N LEU A 288 25.64 -2.83 0.24
CA LEU A 288 24.61 -3.85 0.00
C LEU A 288 23.92 -3.66 -1.35
N SER A 289 23.55 -2.42 -1.69
CA SER A 289 22.95 -2.08 -2.99
C SER A 289 23.89 -2.43 -4.15
N ALA A 290 25.16 -2.04 -4.09
CA ALA A 290 26.15 -2.38 -5.11
C ALA A 290 26.30 -3.90 -5.30
N ARG A 291 26.39 -4.66 -4.19
CA ARG A 291 26.46 -6.13 -4.25
C ARG A 291 25.19 -6.76 -4.83
N SER A 292 24.02 -6.18 -4.57
CA SER A 292 22.76 -6.65 -5.15
C SER A 292 22.68 -6.40 -6.65
N GLN A 293 23.21 -5.26 -7.12
CA GLN A 293 23.30 -4.94 -8.54
C GLN A 293 24.31 -5.84 -9.26
N GLU A 294 25.46 -6.12 -8.64
CA GLU A 294 26.45 -7.06 -9.18
C GLU A 294 25.90 -8.50 -9.27
N ALA A 295 25.18 -8.95 -8.24
CA ALA A 295 24.53 -10.26 -8.26
C ALA A 295 23.49 -10.37 -9.39
N ALA A 296 22.69 -9.31 -9.63
CA ALA A 296 21.73 -9.27 -10.72
C ALA A 296 22.40 -9.29 -12.11
N VAL A 297 23.58 -8.70 -12.27
CA VAL A 297 24.33 -8.71 -13.54
C VAL A 297 24.96 -10.08 -13.80
N VAL A 298 25.47 -10.77 -12.78
CA VAL A 298 26.03 -12.12 -12.92
C VAL A 298 24.93 -13.13 -13.27
N GLU A 299 23.77 -13.07 -12.62
CA GLU A 299 22.60 -13.91 -12.97
C GLU A 299 22.11 -13.67 -14.41
N ALA A 300 22.13 -12.41 -14.88
CA ALA A 300 21.77 -12.08 -16.25
C ALA A 300 22.79 -12.59 -17.29
N ALA A 301 24.08 -12.62 -16.95
CA ALA A 301 25.13 -13.13 -17.84
C ALA A 301 25.07 -14.68 -17.96
N ASP A 302 24.87 -15.37 -16.84
CA ASP A 302 24.82 -16.84 -16.80
C ASP A 302 23.55 -17.38 -17.53
N GLY A 303 22.43 -16.65 -17.44
CA GLY A 303 21.21 -16.95 -18.19
C GLY A 303 21.33 -16.77 -19.72
N VAL A 304 22.28 -15.95 -20.20
CA VAL A 304 22.54 -15.74 -21.63
C VAL A 304 23.47 -16.83 -22.19
N GLU A 305 24.45 -17.29 -21.43
CA GLU A 305 25.32 -18.41 -21.85
C GLU A 305 24.57 -19.75 -21.89
N ALA A 306 23.65 -19.99 -20.96
CA ALA A 306 22.81 -21.19 -20.94
C ALA A 306 21.89 -21.30 -22.17
N LYS A 307 21.51 -20.18 -22.80
CA LYS A 307 20.69 -20.16 -24.03
C LYS A 307 21.49 -20.32 -25.31
N ARG A 308 22.81 -20.12 -25.30
CA ARG A 308 23.69 -20.30 -26.47
C ARG A 308 24.22 -21.74 -26.63
N LYS A 309 24.04 -22.61 -25.63
CA LYS A 309 24.46 -24.02 -25.64
C LYS A 309 23.33 -25.01 -25.93
N LYS A 310 22.18 -24.56 -26.43
CA LYS A 310 21.08 -25.40 -26.90
C LYS A 310 20.81 -25.19 -28.37
#